data_AF-A0A7S6S1J8-F1
#
_entry.id   AF-A0A7S6S1J8-F1
#
_cell.length_a   1.000
_cell.length_b   1.000
_cell.length_c   1.000
_cell.angle_alpha   90.00
_cell.angle_beta   90.00
_cell.angle_gamma   90.00
#
_symmetry.space_group_name_H-M   'P 1'
#
loop_
_entity.id
_entity.type
_entity.pdbx_description
1 polymer ?
#
loop_
_entity_poly.entity_id
_entity_poly.type
_entity_poly.pdbx_seq_one_letter_code
_entity_poly.pdbx_strand_id
1 'polypeptide(L)'
;MDLIQHGHLFYVTGHVPDGKDPAAVDRKLIERYGLNISKWARARRKAEGVASVQYVRCGRFFVLIATKGRHEFFEAEPNIADVRRRPIRFAGYSISYRRGVDRRFHVSVRIAPDEYLKLKSYLVALAAHRSVENLMAEFQRVPFEPYAPVRRQLLNILRAVNRVRGAAGFEPVSHSCLRLSRRVVRPFEGVNAAPEREGAEPR
;
A
#
# COMPACT_ATOMS: atom_id res chain seq x y z
N MET A 1 -6.28 -4.39 1.11
CA MET A 1 -5.64 -3.42 2.04
C MET A 1 -6.51 -3.29 3.27
N ASP A 2 -6.67 -4.42 3.95
CA ASP A 2 -7.74 -4.66 4.92
C ASP A 2 -7.21 -4.62 6.37
N LEU A 3 -5.93 -4.97 6.56
CA LEU A 3 -5.29 -5.05 7.87
C LEU A 3 -5.31 -3.72 8.65
N ILE A 4 -4.99 -2.61 7.98
CA ILE A 4 -4.96 -1.29 8.62
C ILE A 4 -6.37 -0.86 9.03
N GLN A 5 -7.40 -1.18 8.24
CA GLN A 5 -8.80 -0.92 8.62
C GLN A 5 -9.21 -1.71 9.87
N HIS A 6 -8.65 -2.91 10.03
CA HIS A 6 -8.84 -3.77 11.19
C HIS A 6 -7.88 -3.49 12.37
N GLY A 7 -7.29 -2.29 12.42
CA GLY A 7 -6.52 -1.83 13.57
C GLY A 7 -5.09 -2.34 13.65
N HIS A 8 -4.55 -2.89 12.57
CA HIS A 8 -3.12 -3.20 12.47
C HIS A 8 -2.37 -1.90 12.16
N LEU A 9 -1.89 -1.23 13.19
CA LEU A 9 -1.37 0.15 13.10
C LEU A 9 0.14 0.25 13.33
N PHE A 10 0.75 -0.75 13.95
CA PHE A 10 2.17 -0.76 14.28
C PHE A 10 2.90 -1.66 13.30
N TYR A 11 4.03 -1.23 12.75
CA TYR A 11 4.70 -2.02 11.73
C TYR A 11 6.22 -1.86 11.74
N VAL A 12 6.87 -2.86 11.13
CA VAL A 12 8.25 -2.82 10.68
C VAL A 12 8.28 -3.22 9.21
N THR A 13 9.09 -2.53 8.42
CA THR A 13 9.39 -2.89 7.03
C THR A 13 10.79 -3.45 6.93
N GLY A 14 11.01 -4.40 6.03
CA GLY A 14 12.33 -4.91 5.73
C GLY A 14 12.46 -5.41 4.31
N HIS A 15 13.68 -5.79 3.94
CA HIS A 15 13.99 -6.39 2.66
C HIS A 15 14.77 -7.69 2.88
N VAL A 16 14.43 -8.73 2.14
CA VAL A 16 15.19 -9.98 2.13
C VAL A 16 16.57 -9.69 1.50
N PRO A 17 17.70 -9.99 2.19
CA PRO A 17 19.04 -9.72 1.67
C PRO A 17 19.37 -10.58 0.46
N ASP A 18 19.97 -9.99 -0.58
CA ASP A 18 20.29 -10.66 -1.84
C ASP A 18 21.08 -11.95 -1.63
N GLY A 19 20.80 -12.96 -2.45
CA GLY A 19 21.30 -14.33 -2.27
C GLY A 19 20.54 -15.19 -1.26
N LYS A 20 19.69 -14.61 -0.39
CA LYS A 20 18.79 -15.40 0.46
C LYS A 20 17.48 -15.74 -0.26
N ASP A 21 17.05 -16.99 -0.10
CA ASP A 21 15.73 -17.46 -0.46
C ASP A 21 14.66 -16.74 0.39
N PRO A 22 13.75 -15.97 -0.23
CA PRO A 22 12.64 -15.33 0.48
C PRO A 22 11.76 -16.31 1.25
N ALA A 23 11.51 -17.52 0.72
CA ALA A 23 10.62 -18.48 1.39
C ALA A 23 11.23 -19.01 2.70
N ALA A 24 12.55 -19.17 2.77
CA ALA A 24 13.23 -19.50 4.02
C ALA A 24 13.10 -18.38 5.06
N VAL A 25 13.20 -17.12 4.64
CA VAL A 25 12.99 -15.97 5.54
C VAL A 25 11.54 -15.89 6.02
N ASP A 26 10.57 -16.17 5.14
CA ASP A 26 9.16 -16.24 5.51
C ASP A 26 8.92 -17.25 6.62
N ARG A 27 9.40 -18.49 6.44
CA ARG A 27 9.27 -19.56 7.44
C ARG A 27 9.85 -19.12 8.78
N LYS A 28 11.06 -18.55 8.76
CA LYS A 28 11.72 -18.04 9.97
C LYS A 28 10.90 -16.96 10.68
N LEU A 29 10.33 -16.01 9.95
CA LEU A 29 9.52 -14.93 10.54
C LEU A 29 8.16 -15.43 11.04
N ILE A 30 7.53 -16.35 10.31
CA ILE A 30 6.27 -16.99 10.69
C ILE A 30 6.44 -17.79 11.97
N GLU A 31 7.52 -18.56 12.07
CA GLU A 31 7.85 -19.38 13.24
C GLU A 31 8.20 -18.50 14.44
N ARG A 32 9.15 -17.57 14.28
CA ARG A 32 9.59 -16.66 15.36
C ARG A 32 8.42 -15.92 16.00
N TYR A 33 7.51 -15.39 15.21
CA TYR A 33 6.37 -14.62 15.73
C TYR A 33 5.09 -15.43 15.90
N GLY A 34 5.14 -16.76 15.72
CA GLY A 34 3.97 -17.63 15.90
C GLY A 34 2.75 -17.19 15.08
N LEU A 35 2.97 -16.84 13.80
CA LEU A 35 1.93 -16.26 12.94
C LEU A 35 0.99 -17.31 12.35
N ASN A 36 1.43 -18.57 12.30
CA ASN A 36 0.65 -19.69 11.79
C ASN A 36 -0.32 -20.25 12.84
N ILE A 37 -1.27 -19.41 13.25
CA ILE A 37 -2.31 -19.77 14.22
C ILE A 37 -3.69 -19.77 13.57
N SER A 38 -4.56 -20.66 14.05
CA SER A 38 -5.93 -20.79 13.56
C SER A 38 -6.75 -19.53 13.83
N LYS A 39 -7.87 -19.37 13.10
CA LYS A 39 -8.83 -18.27 13.31
C LYS A 39 -9.32 -18.23 14.78
N TRP A 40 -9.60 -19.39 15.36
CA TRP A 40 -10.07 -19.52 16.74
C TRP A 40 -8.99 -19.13 17.76
N ALA A 41 -7.74 -19.54 17.53
CA ALA A 41 -6.61 -19.13 18.35
C ALA A 41 -6.39 -17.60 18.32
N ARG A 42 -6.53 -16.96 17.15
CA ARG A 42 -6.49 -15.48 17.04
C ARG A 42 -7.60 -14.81 17.82
N ALA A 43 -8.83 -15.33 17.73
CA ALA A 43 -9.98 -14.75 18.43
C ALA A 43 -9.78 -14.79 19.95
N ARG A 44 -9.30 -15.92 20.48
CA ARG A 44 -8.98 -16.09 21.91
C ARG A 44 -7.87 -15.14 22.36
N ARG A 45 -6.74 -15.12 21.64
CA ARG A 45 -5.61 -14.20 21.89
C ARG A 45 -6.06 -12.73 21.93
N LYS A 46 -6.93 -12.33 21.01
CA LYS A 46 -7.47 -10.97 20.96
C LYS A 46 -8.28 -10.62 22.22
N ALA A 47 -9.07 -11.56 22.74
CA ALA A 47 -9.83 -11.38 23.98
C ALA A 47 -8.91 -11.23 25.21
N GLU A 48 -7.75 -11.89 25.21
CA GLU A 48 -6.72 -11.83 26.25
C GLU A 48 -5.77 -10.62 26.13
N GLY A 49 -6.05 -9.70 25.20
CA GLY A 49 -5.23 -8.51 24.96
C GLY A 49 -3.88 -8.79 24.28
N VAL A 50 -3.71 -9.97 23.68
CA VAL A 50 -2.54 -10.33 22.89
C VAL A 50 -2.66 -9.69 21.51
N ALA A 51 -1.56 -9.12 21.01
CA ALA A 51 -1.58 -8.48 19.69
C ALA A 51 -1.71 -9.53 18.57
N SER A 52 -2.44 -9.16 17.52
CA SER A 52 -2.44 -9.89 16.26
C SER A 52 -1.36 -9.32 15.36
N VAL A 53 -0.36 -10.13 15.02
CA VAL A 53 0.69 -9.80 14.07
C VAL A 53 0.40 -10.47 12.73
N GLN A 54 0.71 -9.79 11.63
CA GLN A 54 0.57 -10.28 10.27
C GLN A 54 1.86 -10.01 9.50
N TYR A 55 2.24 -10.97 8.66
CA TYR A 55 3.37 -10.88 7.75
C TYR A 55 2.87 -10.79 6.31
N VAL A 56 3.33 -9.79 5.57
CA VAL A 56 3.00 -9.62 4.15
C VAL A 56 4.28 -9.35 3.39
N ARG A 57 4.55 -10.14 2.35
CA ARG A 57 5.73 -9.98 1.47
C ARG A 57 5.31 -9.76 0.02
N CYS A 58 6.01 -8.86 -0.67
CA CYS A 58 5.91 -8.68 -2.11
C CYS A 58 7.33 -8.68 -2.70
N GLY A 59 7.63 -9.70 -3.50
CA GLY A 59 8.99 -9.96 -3.95
C GLY A 59 9.92 -10.13 -2.73
N ARG A 60 10.86 -9.22 -2.56
CA ARG A 60 11.84 -9.23 -1.46
C ARG A 60 11.50 -8.22 -0.36
N PHE A 61 10.58 -7.29 -0.59
CA PHE A 61 10.11 -6.36 0.43
C PHE A 61 9.05 -7.02 1.30
N PHE A 62 9.10 -6.81 2.62
CA PHE A 62 8.09 -7.31 3.54
C PHE A 62 7.68 -6.27 4.59
N VAL A 63 6.50 -6.52 5.16
CA VAL A 63 5.94 -5.78 6.29
C VAL A 63 5.49 -6.77 7.35
N LEU A 64 5.98 -6.58 8.58
CA LEU A 64 5.35 -7.11 9.78
C LEU A 64 4.45 -6.02 10.34
N ILE A 65 3.16 -6.30 10.52
CA ILE A 65 2.17 -5.33 10.99
C ILE A 65 1.30 -5.91 12.08
N ALA A 66 1.10 -5.15 13.15
CA ALA A 66 0.49 -5.61 14.39
C ALA A 66 -0.63 -4.67 14.86
N THR A 67 -1.63 -5.25 15.53
CA THR A 67 -2.55 -4.51 16.41
C THR A 67 -1.84 -4.08 17.69
N LYS A 68 -2.44 -3.17 18.45
CA LYS A 68 -1.99 -2.93 19.84
C LYS A 68 -2.23 -4.19 20.68
N GLY A 69 -1.31 -4.51 21.59
CA GLY A 69 -1.43 -5.62 22.55
C GLY A 69 -0.08 -6.15 22.99
N ARG A 70 -0.08 -7.20 23.83
CA ARG A 70 1.14 -7.91 24.24
C ARG A 70 1.59 -8.87 23.15
N HIS A 71 2.85 -8.83 22.75
CA HIS A 71 3.47 -9.79 21.81
C HIS A 71 4.98 -9.59 21.77
N GLU A 72 5.75 -10.65 21.54
CA GLU A 72 7.21 -10.60 21.34
C GLU A 72 7.62 -9.62 20.22
N PHE A 73 6.71 -9.32 19.28
CA PHE A 73 6.96 -8.34 18.22
C PHE A 73 7.31 -6.96 18.79
N PHE A 74 6.68 -6.55 19.89
CA PHE A 74 6.91 -5.26 20.52
C PHE A 74 8.19 -5.19 21.35
N GLU A 75 8.76 -6.34 21.70
CA GLU A 75 9.96 -6.47 22.52
C GLU A 75 11.20 -6.73 21.65
N ALA A 76 11.04 -7.55 20.62
CA ALA A 76 12.12 -8.00 19.76
C ALA A 76 12.46 -7.02 18.62
N GLU A 77 11.51 -6.19 18.17
CA GLU A 77 11.73 -5.26 17.07
C GLU A 77 12.04 -3.85 17.59
N PRO A 78 13.25 -3.30 17.34
CA PRO A 78 13.66 -2.03 17.94
C PRO A 78 13.01 -0.80 17.29
N ASN A 79 12.55 -0.92 16.04
CA ASN A 79 12.19 0.22 15.19
C ASN A 79 10.72 0.19 14.73
N ILE A 80 9.80 -0.01 15.67
CA ILE A 80 8.37 -0.07 15.35
C ILE A 80 7.83 1.32 15.00
N ALA A 81 7.18 1.42 13.85
CA ALA A 81 6.52 2.63 13.38
C ALA A 81 5.00 2.54 13.54
N ASP A 82 4.35 3.68 13.78
CA ASP A 82 2.90 3.80 13.77
C ASP A 82 2.43 4.38 12.43
N VAL A 83 1.59 3.65 11.69
CA VAL A 83 1.10 4.02 10.35
C VAL A 83 0.28 5.31 10.31
N ARG A 84 -0.21 5.76 11.48
CA ARG A 84 -0.90 7.05 11.64
C ARG A 84 0.07 8.23 11.64
N ARG A 85 1.31 8.00 12.06
CA ARG A 85 2.38 9.01 12.19
C ARG A 85 3.39 8.91 11.03
N ARG A 86 3.88 7.70 10.76
CA ARG A 86 4.87 7.38 9.71
C ARG A 86 4.25 6.44 8.69
N PRO A 87 3.96 6.88 7.45
CA PRO A 87 3.35 6.02 6.44
C PRO A 87 4.30 4.90 6.01
N ILE A 88 3.74 3.74 5.67
CA ILE A 88 4.48 2.67 5.00
C ILE A 88 4.84 3.15 3.60
N ARG A 89 6.12 3.11 3.23
CA ARG A 89 6.62 3.40 1.88
C ARG A 89 6.78 2.10 1.11
N PHE A 90 6.17 2.01 -0.07
CA PHE A 90 6.28 0.83 -0.93
C PHE A 90 5.97 1.19 -2.38
N ALA A 91 6.83 0.78 -3.33
CA ALA A 91 6.63 0.95 -4.78
C ALA A 91 6.20 2.37 -5.20
N GLY A 92 6.84 3.41 -4.64
CA GLY A 92 6.51 4.81 -4.91
C GLY A 92 5.21 5.31 -4.24
N TYR A 93 4.51 4.47 -3.48
CA TYR A 93 3.36 4.86 -2.67
C TYR A 93 3.74 5.20 -1.23
N SER A 94 2.91 6.02 -0.62
CA SER A 94 2.84 6.27 0.81
C SER A 94 1.47 5.82 1.34
N ILE A 95 1.48 4.82 2.22
CA ILE A 95 0.31 4.18 2.81
C ILE A 95 0.16 4.65 4.26
N SER A 96 -0.95 5.29 4.60
CA SER A 96 -1.21 5.83 5.95
C SER A 96 -2.62 5.56 6.44
N TYR A 97 -2.87 5.78 7.73
CA TYR A 97 -4.21 5.75 8.31
C TYR A 97 -4.55 7.13 8.88
N ARG A 98 -5.51 7.84 8.27
CA ARG A 98 -5.78 9.25 8.56
C ARG A 98 -7.26 9.52 8.69
N ARG A 99 -7.59 10.56 9.44
CA ARG A 99 -8.97 11.02 9.58
C ARG A 99 -9.42 11.72 8.29
N GLY A 100 -10.52 11.26 7.72
CA GLY A 100 -11.19 11.85 6.57
C GLY A 100 -11.99 13.10 6.95
N VAL A 101 -12.63 13.71 5.94
CA VAL A 101 -13.51 14.87 6.12
C VAL A 101 -14.74 14.48 6.96
N ASP A 102 -15.20 13.25 6.82
CA ASP A 102 -16.26 12.61 7.61
C ASP A 102 -15.87 12.30 9.06
N ARG A 103 -14.69 12.76 9.50
CA ARG A 103 -14.10 12.53 10.82
C ARG A 103 -13.84 11.04 11.15
N ARG A 104 -14.00 10.12 10.21
CA ARG A 104 -13.68 8.69 10.37
C ARG A 104 -12.26 8.42 9.90
N PHE A 105 -11.64 7.37 10.42
CA PHE A 105 -10.32 6.98 9.96
C PHE A 105 -10.40 6.11 8.72
N HIS A 106 -9.60 6.48 7.71
CA HIS A 106 -9.53 5.80 6.44
C HIS A 106 -8.09 5.47 6.09
N VAL A 107 -7.93 4.37 5.38
CA VAL A 107 -6.67 4.05 4.73
C VAL A 107 -6.47 5.04 3.57
N SER A 108 -5.35 5.74 3.60
CA SER A 108 -4.98 6.74 2.60
C SER A 108 -3.72 6.27 1.87
N VAL A 109 -3.93 5.82 0.63
CA VAL A 109 -2.88 5.49 -0.34
C VAL A 109 -2.63 6.71 -1.22
N ARG A 110 -1.40 7.20 -1.22
CA ARG A 110 -0.96 8.38 -1.97
C ARG A 110 0.29 8.04 -2.76
N ILE A 111 0.58 8.80 -3.81
CA ILE A 111 1.93 8.88 -4.37
C ILE A 111 2.83 9.44 -3.25
N ALA A 112 3.98 8.81 -3.03
CA ALA A 112 4.95 9.24 -2.04
C ALA A 112 5.36 10.71 -2.28
N PRO A 113 5.59 11.53 -1.24
CA PRO A 113 5.84 12.97 -1.41
C PRO A 113 6.96 13.30 -2.42
N ASP A 114 8.09 12.61 -2.33
CA ASP A 114 9.24 12.69 -3.22
C ASP A 114 8.90 12.30 -4.66
N GLU A 115 8.25 11.14 -4.86
CA GLU A 115 7.78 10.71 -6.18
C GLU A 115 6.74 11.67 -6.78
N TYR A 116 5.86 12.21 -5.94
CA TYR A 116 4.85 13.18 -6.34
C TYR A 116 5.50 14.48 -6.82
N LEU A 117 6.49 14.98 -6.08
CA LEU A 117 7.23 16.19 -6.46
C LEU A 117 8.03 15.95 -7.75
N LYS A 118 8.71 14.81 -7.87
CA LYS A 118 9.44 14.43 -9.09
C LYS A 118 8.51 14.37 -10.31
N LEU A 119 7.38 13.68 -10.20
CA LEU A 119 6.38 13.57 -11.27
C LEU A 119 5.79 14.94 -11.64
N LYS A 120 5.45 15.75 -10.62
CA LYS A 120 4.92 17.10 -10.83
C LYS A 120 5.93 17.98 -11.57
N SER A 121 7.17 18.02 -11.11
CA SER A 121 8.23 18.83 -11.73
C SER A 121 8.48 18.42 -13.18
N TYR A 122 8.54 17.11 -13.46
CA TYR A 122 8.69 16.58 -14.81
C TYR A 122 7.55 17.04 -15.74
N LEU A 123 6.28 16.81 -15.37
CA LEU A 123 5.15 17.16 -16.22
C LEU A 123 4.97 18.67 -16.38
N VAL A 124 5.26 19.46 -15.33
CA VAL A 124 5.23 20.92 -15.40
C VAL A 124 6.33 21.47 -16.31
N ALA A 125 7.53 20.88 -16.29
CA ALA A 125 8.61 21.28 -17.19
C ALA A 125 8.27 21.04 -18.67
N LEU A 126 7.50 20.00 -18.98
CA LEU A 126 7.05 19.73 -20.34
C LEU A 126 5.91 20.65 -20.81
N ALA A 127 5.22 21.31 -19.89
CA ALA A 127 3.94 21.97 -20.13
C ALA A 127 3.97 22.98 -21.29
N ALA A 128 5.01 23.81 -21.38
CA ALA A 128 5.15 24.85 -22.41
C ALA A 128 6.01 24.41 -23.62
N HIS A 129 6.52 23.18 -23.63
CA HIS A 129 7.47 22.69 -24.66
C HIS A 129 6.94 21.52 -25.49
N ARG A 130 5.75 21.01 -25.15
CA ARG A 130 5.15 19.83 -25.78
C ARG A 130 3.70 20.09 -26.17
N SER A 131 3.24 19.38 -27.21
CA SER A 131 1.85 19.39 -27.64
C SER A 131 0.94 18.76 -26.59
N VAL A 132 -0.37 18.96 -26.73
CA VAL A 132 -1.36 18.35 -25.83
C VAL A 132 -1.30 16.83 -25.90
N GLU A 133 -1.18 16.27 -27.09
CA GLU A 133 -1.19 14.82 -27.32
C GLU A 133 -0.03 14.15 -26.57
N ASN A 134 1.16 14.76 -26.65
CA ASN A 134 2.33 14.27 -25.92
C ASN A 134 2.13 14.34 -24.41
N LEU A 135 1.59 15.45 -23.88
CA LEU A 135 1.28 15.56 -22.46
C LEU A 135 0.22 14.55 -22.01
N MET A 136 -0.81 14.31 -22.83
CA MET A 136 -1.82 13.30 -22.55
C MET A 136 -1.21 11.90 -22.48
N ALA A 137 -0.32 11.56 -23.41
CA ALA A 137 0.40 10.29 -23.40
C ALA A 137 1.28 10.14 -22.13
N GLU A 138 1.96 11.21 -21.71
CA GLU A 138 2.73 11.20 -20.47
C GLU A 138 1.85 10.98 -19.23
N PHE A 139 0.68 11.61 -19.15
CA PHE A 139 -0.29 11.37 -18.07
C PHE A 139 -0.82 9.93 -18.05
N GLN A 140 -1.02 9.33 -19.22
CA GLN A 140 -1.49 7.94 -19.34
C GLN A 140 -0.43 6.91 -18.94
N ARG A 141 0.86 7.23 -19.10
CA ARG A 141 1.99 6.38 -18.72
C ARG A 141 2.29 6.36 -17.22
N VAL A 142 1.65 7.23 -16.44
CA VAL A 142 1.89 7.32 -15.00
C VAL A 142 1.58 5.98 -14.30
N PRO A 143 2.56 5.33 -13.64
CA PRO A 143 2.44 3.95 -13.17
C PRO A 143 1.75 3.84 -11.80
N PHE A 144 0.75 4.69 -11.53
CA PHE A 144 0.03 4.69 -10.26
C PHE A 144 -1.42 4.22 -10.40
N GLU A 145 -1.84 3.34 -9.49
CA GLU A 145 -3.22 2.85 -9.41
C GLU A 145 -4.12 3.95 -8.81
N PRO A 146 -5.31 4.19 -9.37
CA PRO A 146 -6.10 5.38 -9.09
C PRO A 146 -6.95 5.24 -7.82
N TYR A 147 -6.26 5.02 -6.69
CA TYR A 147 -6.81 5.23 -5.36
C TYR A 147 -7.32 6.67 -5.23
N ALA A 148 -8.38 6.88 -4.44
CA ALA A 148 -9.02 8.20 -4.34
C ALA A 148 -8.04 9.36 -4.04
N PRO A 149 -7.06 9.23 -3.13
CA PRO A 149 -6.06 10.28 -2.92
C PRO A 149 -5.07 10.45 -4.09
N VAL A 150 -4.66 9.35 -4.74
CA VAL A 150 -3.80 9.37 -5.94
C VAL A 150 -4.47 10.14 -7.07
N ARG A 151 -5.75 9.88 -7.37
CA ARG A 151 -6.50 10.63 -8.39
C ARG A 151 -6.50 12.12 -8.12
N ARG A 152 -6.72 12.50 -6.85
CA ARG A 152 -6.68 13.91 -6.43
C ARG A 152 -5.30 14.53 -6.63
N GLN A 153 -4.23 13.79 -6.35
CA GLN A 153 -2.86 14.21 -6.61
C GLN A 153 -2.61 14.44 -8.11
N LEU A 154 -3.04 13.52 -8.97
CA LEU A 154 -2.90 13.65 -10.42
C LEU A 154 -3.71 14.82 -10.99
N LEU A 155 -4.95 15.02 -10.53
CA LEU A 155 -5.74 16.20 -10.88
C LEU A 155 -5.07 17.51 -10.48
N ASN A 156 -4.38 17.54 -9.33
CA ASN A 156 -3.61 18.72 -8.91
C ASN A 156 -2.39 18.97 -9.80
N ILE A 157 -1.73 17.92 -10.29
CA ILE A 157 -0.63 18.06 -11.27
C ILE A 157 -1.18 18.59 -12.59
N LEU A 158 -2.28 18.02 -13.11
CA LEU A 158 -2.92 18.48 -14.33
C LEU A 158 -3.30 19.98 -14.26
N ARG A 159 -3.88 20.42 -13.14
CA ARG A 159 -4.14 21.85 -12.91
C ARG A 159 -2.88 22.70 -12.95
N ALA A 160 -1.77 22.22 -12.40
CA ALA A 160 -0.50 22.94 -12.44
C ALA A 160 0.05 23.04 -13.86
N VAL A 161 -0.02 21.96 -14.64
CA VAL A 161 0.34 21.94 -16.07
C VAL A 161 -0.52 22.93 -16.86
N ASN A 162 -1.83 22.90 -16.70
CA ASN A 162 -2.73 23.79 -17.43
C ASN A 162 -2.58 25.27 -17.04
N ARG A 163 -2.18 25.58 -15.80
CA ARG A 163 -1.81 26.97 -15.43
C ARG A 163 -0.61 27.46 -16.22
N VAL A 164 0.44 26.65 -16.34
CA VAL A 164 1.64 27.01 -17.11
C VAL A 164 1.31 27.15 -18.60
N ARG A 165 0.50 26.23 -19.13
CA ARG A 165 0.03 26.30 -20.53
C ARG A 165 -0.79 27.55 -20.81
N GLY A 166 -1.76 27.85 -19.96
CA GLY A 166 -2.59 29.05 -20.11
C GLY A 166 -1.76 30.34 -20.06
N ALA A 167 -0.76 30.42 -19.18
CA ALA A 167 0.15 31.58 -19.14
C ALA A 167 0.99 31.75 -20.41
N ALA A 168 1.27 30.65 -21.11
CA ALA A 168 2.00 30.64 -22.39
C ALA A 168 1.08 30.69 -23.62
N GLY A 169 -0.24 30.86 -23.44
CA GLY A 169 -1.22 30.89 -24.53
C GLY A 169 -1.50 29.54 -25.19
N PHE A 170 -1.08 28.43 -24.59
CA PHE A 170 -1.35 27.10 -25.10
C PHE A 170 -2.70 26.56 -24.61
N GLU A 171 -3.35 25.75 -25.45
CA GLU A 171 -4.58 25.05 -25.12
C GLU A 171 -4.42 24.11 -23.91
N PRO A 172 -5.45 23.93 -23.06
CA PRO A 172 -5.36 23.11 -21.86
C PRO A 172 -5.43 21.61 -22.17
N VAL A 173 -4.74 20.80 -21.36
CA VAL A 173 -4.85 19.34 -21.40
C VAL A 173 -6.14 18.90 -20.70
N SER A 174 -6.96 18.09 -21.38
CA SER A 174 -8.21 17.57 -20.82
C SER A 174 -7.96 16.56 -19.70
N HIS A 175 -8.86 16.52 -18.70
CA HIS A 175 -8.80 15.56 -17.60
C HIS A 175 -9.06 14.11 -18.03
N SER A 176 -9.60 13.89 -19.24
CA SER A 176 -9.83 12.56 -19.81
C SER A 176 -8.53 11.78 -20.02
N CYS A 177 -7.36 12.42 -20.02
CA CYS A 177 -6.07 11.73 -20.05
C CYS A 177 -5.74 10.97 -18.76
N LEU A 178 -6.44 11.26 -17.65
CA LEU A 178 -6.21 10.61 -16.37
C LEU A 178 -7.03 9.33 -16.24
N ARG A 179 -6.39 8.25 -15.81
CA ARG A 179 -7.07 7.03 -15.37
C ARG A 179 -7.77 7.28 -14.03
N LEU A 180 -9.07 7.57 -14.04
CA LEU A 180 -9.84 7.90 -12.82
C LEU A 180 -10.62 6.73 -12.21
N SER A 181 -10.65 5.58 -12.87
CA SER A 181 -11.26 4.35 -12.37
C SER A 181 -10.19 3.29 -12.10
N ARG A 182 -10.32 2.60 -10.96
CA ARG A 182 -9.44 1.47 -10.63
C ARG A 182 -9.96 0.21 -11.29
N ARG A 183 -9.07 -0.72 -11.62
CA ARG A 183 -9.48 -2.10 -11.95
C ARG A 183 -9.54 -2.88 -10.63
N VAL A 184 -10.71 -3.44 -10.31
CA VAL A 184 -10.83 -4.31 -9.13
C VAL A 184 -10.11 -5.62 -9.45
N VAL A 185 -8.98 -5.85 -8.79
CA VAL A 185 -8.26 -7.13 -8.84
C VAL A 185 -8.81 -8.05 -7.75
N ARG A 186 -8.85 -9.36 -8.04
CA ARG A 186 -9.27 -10.42 -7.11
C ARG A 186 -8.06 -11.34 -6.84
N PRO A 187 -7.14 -10.94 -5.94
CA PRO A 187 -5.79 -11.51 -5.87
C PRO A 187 -5.70 -12.97 -5.39
N PHE A 188 -6.80 -13.53 -4.89
CA PHE A 188 -6.85 -14.87 -4.29
C PHE A 188 -7.87 -15.79 -4.97
N GLU A 189 -8.54 -15.32 -6.03
CA GLU A 189 -9.34 -16.23 -6.85
C GLU A 189 -8.42 -17.20 -7.57
N GLY A 190 -8.59 -18.50 -7.30
CA GLY A 190 -7.73 -19.58 -7.80
C GLY A 190 -6.78 -20.21 -6.76
N VAL A 191 -6.65 -19.66 -5.54
CA VAL A 191 -5.78 -20.21 -4.48
C VAL A 191 -6.53 -21.19 -3.55
N ASN A 192 -7.87 -21.21 -3.58
CA ASN A 192 -8.70 -22.12 -2.79
C ASN A 192 -8.97 -23.46 -3.49
N ALA A 193 -7.93 -24.14 -3.95
CA ALA A 193 -7.97 -25.59 -4.12
C ALA A 193 -7.16 -26.21 -2.98
N ALA A 194 -7.73 -26.23 -1.78
CA ALA A 194 -7.20 -27.08 -0.72
C ALA A 194 -7.60 -28.53 -1.05
N PRO A 195 -6.72 -29.53 -0.88
CA PRO A 195 -7.10 -30.91 -1.06
C PRO A 195 -8.17 -31.26 -0.02
N GLU A 196 -9.16 -32.03 -0.47
CA GLU A 196 -10.15 -32.68 0.38
C GLU A 196 -9.41 -33.37 1.53
N ARG A 197 -9.84 -33.10 2.77
CA ARG A 197 -9.37 -33.87 3.91
C ARG A 197 -9.98 -35.26 3.76
N GLU A 198 -9.19 -36.18 3.21
CA GLU A 198 -9.48 -37.60 3.23
C GLU A 198 -9.72 -38.05 4.69
N GLY A 199 -10.74 -38.90 4.84
CA GLY A 199 -11.44 -39.14 6.10
C GLY A 199 -10.58 -39.67 7.25
N ALA A 200 -10.93 -39.21 8.45
CA ALA A 200 -10.71 -39.98 9.66
C ALA A 200 -12.06 -40.60 10.06
N GLU A 201 -12.29 -41.85 9.66
CA GLU A 201 -13.30 -42.69 10.31
C GLU A 201 -12.82 -43.06 11.73
N PRO A 202 -13.70 -43.03 12.73
CA PRO A 202 -13.36 -43.49 14.08
C PRO A 202 -13.41 -45.02 14.16
N ARG A 203 -12.39 -45.62 14.76
CA ARG A 203 -12.46 -46.91 15.45
C ARG A 203 -12.04 -46.72 16.89
#